data_AF-A0A6V7I5W3-F1
#
_entry.id   AF-A0A6V7I5W3-F1
#
_cell.length_a   1.000
_cell.length_b   1.000
_cell.length_c   1.000
_cell.angle_alpha   90.00
_cell.angle_beta   90.00
_cell.angle_gamma   90.00
#
_symmetry.space_group_name_H-M   'P 1'
#
loop_
_entity.id
_entity.type
_entity.pdbx_description
1 polymer ?
#
loop_
_entity_poly.entity_id
_entity_poly.type
_entity_poly.pdbx_seq_one_letter_code
_entity_poly.pdbx_strand_id
1 'polypeptide(L)'
;MPQYVSLCKDPIWTVRKSCAEVIVSMACSVTLDHRCNILAGILATFLDDESKWVRLSAYQSLGAFIATFARQFTGFSFNQYGELVLTDQHGTEL
;
A
#
# COMPACT_ATOMS: atom_id res chain seq x y z
N MET A 1 -9.69 -1.99 12.87
CA MET A 1 -9.51 -2.86 11.68
C MET A 1 -10.82 -3.50 11.20
N PRO A 2 -11.62 -4.20 12.04
CA PRO A 2 -12.80 -4.94 11.55
C PRO A 2 -13.85 -4.05 10.85
N GLN A 3 -14.12 -2.86 11.39
CA GLN A 3 -15.07 -1.91 10.81
C GLN A 3 -14.65 -1.46 9.40
N TYR A 4 -13.37 -1.13 9.20
CA TYR A 4 -12.84 -0.73 7.89
C TYR A 4 -13.00 -1.83 6.86
N VAL A 5 -12.68 -3.09 7.22
CA VAL A 5 -12.84 -4.25 6.33
C VAL A 5 -14.31 -4.44 5.92
N SER A 6 -15.25 -4.22 6.85
CA SER A 6 -16.68 -4.24 6.53
C SER A 6 -17.07 -3.16 5.53
N LEU A 7 -16.59 -1.92 5.71
CA LEU A 7 -16.88 -0.79 4.83
C LEU A 7 -16.29 -0.97 3.42
N CYS A 8 -15.20 -1.73 3.28
CA CYS A 8 -14.63 -2.07 1.97
C CYS A 8 -15.57 -2.92 1.12
N LYS A 9 -16.59 -3.56 1.73
CA LYS A 9 -17.59 -4.40 1.07
C LYS A 9 -18.98 -3.75 1.05
N ASP A 10 -19.07 -2.47 1.38
CA ASP A 10 -20.35 -1.77 1.49
C ASP A 10 -21.09 -1.77 0.15
N PRO A 11 -22.43 -1.97 0.14
CA PRO A 11 -23.20 -1.93 -1.10
C PRO A 11 -23.14 -0.57 -1.81
N ILE A 12 -22.85 0.51 -1.08
CA ILE A 12 -22.74 1.86 -1.62
C ILE A 12 -21.33 2.09 -2.17
N TRP A 13 -21.23 2.27 -3.49
CA TRP A 13 -19.94 2.47 -4.16
C TRP A 13 -19.15 3.67 -3.63
N THR A 14 -19.81 4.74 -3.16
CA THR A 14 -19.11 5.91 -2.61
C THR A 14 -18.39 5.58 -1.30
N VAL A 15 -18.94 4.68 -0.48
CA VAL A 15 -18.29 4.20 0.74
C VAL A 15 -17.05 3.38 0.38
N ARG A 16 -17.16 2.47 -0.59
CA ARG A 16 -16.02 1.69 -1.09
C ARG A 16 -14.94 2.56 -1.71
N LYS A 17 -15.34 3.58 -2.49
CA LYS A 17 -14.43 4.58 -3.05
C LYS A 17 -13.67 5.31 -1.94
N SER A 18 -14.37 5.79 -0.90
CA SER A 18 -13.71 6.43 0.25
C SER A 18 -12.73 5.49 0.94
N CYS A 19 -13.05 4.19 1.04
CA CYS A 19 -12.11 3.19 1.54
C CYS A 19 -10.86 3.07 0.64
N ALA A 20 -11.04 2.99 -0.68
CA ALA A 20 -9.93 2.97 -1.63
C ALA A 20 -9.03 4.20 -1.51
N GLU A 21 -9.61 5.40 -1.33
CA GLU A 21 -8.85 6.65 -1.20
C GLU A 21 -8.00 6.73 0.08
N VAL A 22 -8.44 6.09 1.17
CA VAL A 22 -7.70 6.10 2.46
C VAL A 22 -6.85 4.85 2.69
N ILE A 23 -6.80 3.91 1.74
CA ILE A 23 -6.14 2.61 1.95
C ILE A 23 -4.64 2.73 2.26
N VAL A 24 -3.98 3.78 1.76
CA VAL A 24 -2.57 4.06 2.04
C VAL A 24 -2.38 4.51 3.49
N SER A 25 -3.24 5.40 4.00
CA SER A 25 -3.21 5.80 5.42
C SER A 25 -3.47 4.61 6.34
N MET A 26 -4.39 3.72 5.94
CA MET A 26 -4.61 2.46 6.65
C MET A 26 -3.38 1.55 6.61
N ALA A 27 -2.70 1.44 5.47
CA ALA A 27 -1.47 0.66 5.31
C ALA A 27 -0.35 1.17 6.23
N CYS A 28 -0.22 2.48 6.41
CA CYS A 28 0.76 3.08 7.32
C CYS A 28 0.44 2.90 8.81
N SER A 29 -0.82 2.58 9.15
CA SER A 29 -1.30 2.46 10.54
C SER A 29 -1.38 1.01 11.03
N VAL A 30 -0.95 0.04 10.22
CA VAL A 30 -0.97 -1.40 10.56
C VAL A 30 0.40 -2.03 10.35
N THR A 31 0.60 -3.19 10.98
CA THR A 31 1.80 -4.02 10.79
C THR A 31 1.94 -4.46 9.33
N LEU A 32 3.17 -4.74 8.90
CA LEU A 32 3.44 -5.32 7.57
C LEU A 32 2.63 -6.60 7.31
N ASP A 33 2.48 -7.46 8.33
CA ASP A 33 1.70 -8.71 8.23
C ASP A 33 0.23 -8.45 7.81
N HIS A 34 -0.48 -7.57 8.54
CA HIS A 34 -1.83 -7.13 8.19
C HIS A 34 -1.91 -6.49 6.81
N ARG A 35 -0.85 -5.79 6.39
CA ARG A 35 -0.80 -5.18 5.07
C ARG A 35 -0.74 -6.23 3.96
N CYS A 36 0.12 -7.23 4.11
CA CYS A 36 0.27 -8.37 3.19
C CYS A 36 -1.00 -9.22 3.14
N ASN A 37 -1.51 -9.63 4.31
CA ASN A 37 -2.52 -10.68 4.41
C ASN A 37 -3.97 -10.14 4.30
N ILE A 38 -4.19 -8.85 4.53
CA ILE A 38 -5.54 -8.26 4.52
C ILE A 38 -5.64 -7.14 3.50
N LEU A 39 -4.83 -6.09 3.64
CA LEU A 39 -5.01 -4.89 2.82
C LEU A 39 -4.67 -5.10 1.35
N ALA A 40 -3.68 -5.95 1.02
CA ALA A 40 -3.37 -6.29 -0.36
C ALA A 40 -4.56 -6.95 -1.07
N GLY A 41 -5.25 -7.88 -0.39
CA GLY A 41 -6.48 -8.49 -0.89
C GLY A 41 -7.60 -7.47 -1.10
N ILE A 42 -7.78 -6.54 -0.16
CA ILE A 42 -8.76 -5.46 -0.28
C ILE A 42 -8.45 -4.55 -1.48
N LEU A 43 -7.19 -4.16 -1.66
CA LEU A 43 -6.79 -3.33 -2.80
C LEU A 43 -7.07 -4.07 -4.12
N ALA A 44 -6.77 -5.36 -4.19
CA ALA A 44 -7.08 -6.18 -5.36
C ALA A 44 -8.60 -6.19 -5.66
N THR A 45 -9.45 -6.29 -4.62
CA THR A 45 -10.91 -6.19 -4.81
C THR A 45 -11.36 -4.81 -5.30
N PHE A 46 -10.70 -3.73 -4.89
CA PHE A 46 -11.02 -2.39 -5.40
C PHE A 46 -10.57 -2.18 -6.85
N LEU A 47 -9.46 -2.79 -7.25
CA LEU A 47 -8.98 -2.74 -8.64
C LEU A 47 -9.93 -3.46 -9.61
N ASP A 48 -10.64 -4.49 -9.12
CA ASP A 48 -11.65 -5.26 -9.87
C ASP A 48 -13.11 -4.88 -9.53
N ASP A 49 -13.32 -3.78 -8.80
CA ASP A 49 -14.66 -3.37 -8.34
C ASP A 49 -15.59 -3.08 -9.53
N GLU A 50 -16.89 -3.39 -9.43
CA GLU A 50 -17.88 -3.09 -10.47
C GLU A 50 -17.95 -1.59 -10.85
N SER A 51 -17.72 -0.71 -9.88
CA SER A 51 -17.80 0.74 -10.05
C SER A 51 -16.50 1.29 -10.63
N LYS A 52 -16.61 1.94 -11.80
CA LYS A 52 -15.50 2.67 -12.44
C LYS A 52 -14.80 3.64 -11.48
N TRP A 53 -15.56 4.29 -10.60
CA TRP A 53 -15.03 5.29 -9.69
C TRP A 53 -14.22 4.68 -8.55
N VAL A 54 -14.59 3.50 -8.08
CA VAL A 54 -13.81 2.75 -7.08
C VAL A 54 -12.50 2.28 -7.73
N ARG A 55 -12.56 1.69 -8.93
CA ARG A 55 -11.36 1.27 -9.67
C ARG A 55 -10.39 2.43 -9.89
N LEU A 56 -10.88 3.60 -10.33
CA LEU A 56 -10.04 4.78 -10.56
C LEU A 56 -9.32 5.22 -9.29
N SER A 57 -10.02 5.29 -8.15
CA SER A 57 -9.41 5.63 -6.86
C SER A 57 -8.39 4.57 -6.43
N ALA A 58 -8.65 3.29 -6.65
CA ALA A 58 -7.70 2.23 -6.34
C ALA A 58 -6.41 2.35 -7.17
N TYR A 59 -6.52 2.62 -8.47
CA TYR A 59 -5.34 2.86 -9.34
C TYR A 59 -4.55 4.09 -8.92
N GLN A 60 -5.22 5.17 -8.47
CA GLN A 60 -4.54 6.36 -7.94
C GLN A 60 -3.74 6.04 -6.67
N SER A 61 -4.26 5.18 -5.80
CA SER A 61 -3.61 4.76 -4.56
C SER A 61 -2.59 3.63 -4.74
N LEU A 62 -2.62 2.89 -5.85
CA LEU A 62 -1.84 1.66 -6.05
C LEU A 62 -0.33 1.86 -5.87
N GLY A 63 0.25 2.86 -6.54
CA GLY A 63 1.69 3.11 -6.45
C GLY A 63 2.14 3.45 -5.02
N ALA A 64 1.40 4.33 -4.35
CA ALA A 64 1.68 4.71 -2.97
C ALA A 64 1.48 3.55 -1.99
N PHE A 65 0.47 2.70 -2.22
CA PHE A 65 0.27 1.50 -1.42
C PHE A 65 1.41 0.50 -1.58
N ILE A 66 1.88 0.24 -2.81
CA ILE A 66 3.06 -0.60 -3.08
C ILE A 66 4.29 -0.05 -2.36
N ALA A 67 4.51 1.28 -2.44
CA ALA A 67 5.64 1.94 -1.78
C ALA A 67 5.66 1.72 -0.25
N THR A 68 4.51 1.47 0.38
CA THR A 68 4.49 1.17 1.82
C THR A 68 5.24 -0.12 2.15
N PHE A 69 5.30 -1.11 1.25
CA PHE A 69 6.04 -2.38 1.48
C PHE A 69 7.55 -2.22 1.38
N ALA A 70 8.05 -1.12 0.81
CA ALA A 70 9.48 -0.86 0.82
C ALA A 70 9.94 -0.78 2.27
N ARG A 71 10.90 -1.65 2.64
CA ARG A 71 11.67 -1.45 3.86
C ARG A 71 12.43 -0.13 3.70
N GLN A 72 12.58 0.61 4.79
CA GLN A 72 13.27 1.90 4.80
C GLN A 72 14.70 1.74 4.27
N PHE A 73 14.89 1.87 2.96
CA PHE A 73 16.18 2.27 2.46
C PHE A 73 16.29 3.75 2.79
N THR A 74 17.24 4.10 3.65
CA THR A 74 17.40 5.47 4.13
C THR A 74 18.38 6.26 3.29
N GLY A 75 19.04 5.61 2.32
CA GLY A 75 20.00 6.27 1.47
C GLY A 75 20.47 5.44 0.28
N PHE A 76 21.33 6.09 -0.48
CA PHE A 76 22.13 5.50 -1.53
C PHE A 76 23.61 5.61 -1.11
N SER A 77 24.40 4.58 -1.31
CA SER A 77 25.86 4.62 -1.14
C SER A 77 26.58 3.98 -2.31
N PHE A 78 27.87 4.26 -2.47
CA PHE A 78 28.72 3.49 -3.38
C PHE A 78 29.38 2.35 -2.60
N ASN A 79 29.27 1.12 -3.08
CA ASN A 79 29.99 -0.02 -2.51
C ASN A 79 31.49 0.04 -2.90
N GLN A 80 32.30 -0.90 -2.38
CA GLN A 80 33.73 -0.99 -2.66
C GLN A 80 34.08 -1.22 -4.14
N TYR A 81 33.10 -1.59 -4.97
CA TYR A 81 33.24 -1.81 -6.40
C TYR A 81 32.81 -0.57 -7.23
N GLY A 82 32.40 0.52 -6.56
CA GLY A 82 31.91 1.74 -7.22
C GLY A 82 30.49 1.62 -7.76
N GLU A 83 29.72 0.62 -7.33
CA GLU A 83 28.32 0.45 -7.71
C GLU A 83 27.42 1.23 -6.75
N LEU A 84 26.36 1.84 -7.28
CA LEU A 84 25.33 2.51 -6.47
C LEU A 84 24.42 1.45 -5.85
N VAL A 85 24.40 1.39 -4.52
CA VAL A 85 23.62 0.42 -3.74
C VAL A 85 22.63 1.11 -2.80
N LEU A 86 21.52 0.44 -2.52
CA LEU A 86 20.52 0.89 -1.56
C LEU A 86 20.95 0.50 -0.15
N THR A 87 20.79 1.41 0.82
CA THR A 87 21.17 1.14 2.20
C THR A 87 20.01 1.26 3.16
N ASP A 88 19.96 0.38 4.16
CA ASP A 88 19.02 0.48 5.27
C ASP A 88 19.38 1.62 6.25
N GLN A 89 18.54 1.81 7.27
CA GLN A 89 18.75 2.77 8.36
C GLN A 89 20.07 2.60 9.15
N HIS A 90 20.77 1.48 8.98
CA HIS A 90 22.07 1.20 9.58
C HIS A 90 23.23 1.35 8.59
N GLY A 91 22.96 1.76 7.34
CA GLY A 91 23.96 1.85 6.27
C GLY A 91 24.34 0.49 5.67
N THR A 92 23.57 -0.56 5.96
CA THR A 92 23.79 -1.90 5.43
C THR A 92 23.24 -1.97 4.00
N GLU A 93 24.05 -2.48 3.08
CA GLU A 93 23.63 -2.78 1.72
C GLU A 93 22.45 -3.78 1.72
N LEU A 94 21.38 -3.44 1.00
CA LEU A 94 20.14 -4.21 0.88
C LEU A 94 20.15 -5.16 -0.32
#